data_AF-A0A8I2CUB6-F1
#
_entry.id   AF-A0A8I2CUB6-F1
#
_cell.length_a   1.000
_cell.length_b   1.000
_cell.length_c   1.000
_cell.angle_alpha   90.00
_cell.angle_beta   90.00
_cell.angle_gamma   90.00
#
_symmetry.space_group_name_H-M   'P 1'
#
loop_
_entity.id
_entity.type
_entity.pdbx_description
1 polymer ?
#
loop_
_entity_poly.entity_id
_entity_poly.type
_entity_poly.pdbx_seq_one_letter_code
_entity_poly.pdbx_strand_id
1 'polypeptide(L)'
;MRDDHGPDDESRQPEELKKSKTMRKKEMLELQKLGERLIDLPASYLKKSGIPGELLEAVLAAKKISTFGARKRQRQYIGAIMREVDPDLIRRTLDEFGQTAMK
;
A
#
# COMPACT_ATOMS: atom_id res chain seq x y z
N MET A 1 -1.52 -45.60 -14.23
CA MET A 1 -0.46 -44.78 -14.85
C MET A 1 -1.03 -43.38 -15.02
N ARG A 2 -0.36 -42.40 -14.41
CA ARG A 2 -0.46 -40.92 -14.52
C ARG A 2 -1.77 -40.34 -15.09
N ASP A 3 -2.53 -39.70 -14.20
CA ASP A 3 -3.46 -38.63 -14.53
C ASP A 3 -2.73 -37.58 -15.39
N ASP A 4 -2.94 -37.69 -16.69
CA ASP A 4 -2.35 -36.85 -17.71
C ASP A 4 -2.93 -35.44 -17.61
N HIS A 5 -2.01 -34.50 -17.60
CA HIS A 5 -2.19 -33.08 -17.39
C HIS A 5 -3.15 -32.51 -18.45
N GLY A 6 -4.41 -32.30 -18.08
CA GLY A 6 -5.40 -31.62 -18.94
C GLY A 6 -4.90 -30.22 -19.30
N PRO A 7 -4.65 -29.93 -20.58
CA PRO A 7 -4.13 -28.64 -21.01
C PRO A 7 -5.24 -27.58 -20.98
N ASP A 8 -4.93 -26.46 -20.35
CA ASP A 8 -5.36 -25.12 -20.77
C ASP A 8 -6.86 -24.86 -20.93
N ASP A 9 -7.66 -25.03 -19.89
CA ASP A 9 -8.99 -24.39 -19.80
C ASP A 9 -9.00 -23.31 -18.70
N GLU A 10 -8.34 -22.18 -18.93
CA GLU A 10 -8.81 -20.94 -18.32
C GLU A 10 -8.60 -19.75 -19.27
N SER A 11 -9.62 -19.57 -20.11
CA SER A 11 -10.06 -18.26 -20.59
C SER A 11 -8.99 -17.45 -21.33
N ARG A 12 -9.01 -17.55 -22.67
CA ARG A 12 -8.48 -16.53 -23.60
C ARG A 12 -9.27 -15.23 -23.42
N GLN A 13 -9.13 -14.57 -22.26
CA GLN A 13 -9.58 -13.21 -22.06
C GLN A 13 -8.79 -12.35 -23.05
N PRO A 14 -9.43 -11.42 -23.79
CA PRO A 14 -8.71 -10.54 -24.69
C PRO A 14 -7.55 -9.89 -23.95
N GLU A 15 -6.36 -9.86 -24.58
CA GLU A 15 -5.12 -9.36 -23.97
C GLU A 15 -5.29 -7.96 -23.35
N GLU A 16 -6.17 -7.14 -23.92
CA GLU A 16 -6.57 -5.83 -23.37
C GLU A 16 -7.20 -5.89 -21.97
N LEU A 17 -8.07 -6.87 -21.69
CA LEU A 17 -8.67 -7.05 -20.36
C LEU A 17 -7.63 -7.53 -19.36
N LYS A 18 -6.67 -8.36 -19.80
CA LYS A 18 -5.55 -8.84 -18.97
C LYS A 18 -4.63 -7.68 -18.58
N LYS A 19 -4.32 -6.77 -19.52
CA LYS A 19 -3.56 -5.53 -19.27
C LYS A 19 -4.26 -4.61 -18.26
N SER A 20 -5.55 -4.35 -18.46
CA SER A 20 -6.32 -3.42 -17.62
C SER A 20 -6.51 -3.90 -16.17
N LYS A 21 -6.74 -5.20 -15.96
CA LYS A 21 -6.80 -5.80 -14.61
C LYS A 21 -5.43 -5.79 -13.91
N THR A 22 -4.35 -5.96 -14.68
CA THR A 22 -2.97 -5.95 -14.16
C THR A 22 -2.56 -4.55 -13.69
N MET A 23 -2.92 -3.49 -14.43
CA MET A 23 -2.59 -2.11 -14.06
C MET A 23 -3.26 -1.68 -12.76
N ARG A 24 -4.57 -1.94 -12.61
CA ARG A 24 -5.30 -1.65 -11.36
C ARG A 24 -4.71 -2.41 -10.16
N LYS A 25 -4.30 -3.66 -10.37
CA LYS A 25 -3.64 -4.46 -9.33
C LYS A 25 -2.29 -3.87 -8.93
N LYS A 26 -1.55 -3.33 -9.90
CA LYS A 26 -0.25 -2.69 -9.69
C LYS A 26 -0.39 -1.39 -8.89
N GLU A 27 -1.33 -0.52 -9.27
CA GLU A 27 -1.64 0.72 -8.53
C GLU A 27 -2.02 0.43 -7.08
N MET A 28 -2.91 -0.55 -6.85
CA MET A 28 -3.27 -0.96 -5.48
C MET A 28 -2.05 -1.44 -4.68
N LEU A 29 -1.13 -2.17 -5.32
CA LEU A 29 0.10 -2.62 -4.67
C LEU A 29 1.03 -1.44 -4.35
N GLU A 30 1.11 -0.44 -5.24
CA GLU A 30 1.92 0.77 -5.00
C GLU A 30 1.37 1.57 -3.82
N LEU A 31 0.05 1.78 -3.75
CA LEU A 31 -0.60 2.44 -2.62
C LEU A 31 -0.29 1.71 -1.30
N GLN A 32 -0.42 0.39 -1.29
CA GLN A 32 -0.12 -0.41 -0.09
C GLN A 32 1.35 -0.28 0.34
N LYS A 33 2.29 -0.27 -0.62
CA LYS A 33 3.72 -0.06 -0.34
C LYS A 33 4.01 1.34 0.19
N LEU A 34 3.35 2.38 -0.34
CA LEU A 34 3.47 3.74 0.17
C LEU A 34 2.98 3.80 1.63
N GLY A 35 1.84 3.17 1.93
CA GLY A 35 1.30 3.05 3.28
C GLY A 35 2.23 2.31 4.23
N GLU A 36 2.88 1.24 3.79
CA GLU A 36 3.89 0.54 4.61
C GLU A 36 5.12 1.40 4.88
N ARG A 37 5.60 2.16 3.89
CA ARG A 37 6.70 3.11 4.09
C ARG A 37 6.35 4.20 5.09
N LEU A 38 5.10 4.67 5.12
CA LEU A 38 4.62 5.60 6.15
C LEU A 38 4.69 4.99 7.56
N ILE A 39 4.43 3.70 7.71
CA ILE A 39 4.55 3.02 9.02
C ILE A 39 6.00 2.95 9.48
N ASP A 40 6.96 2.98 8.56
CA ASP A 40 8.38 2.95 8.92
C ASP A 40 8.89 4.33 9.36
N LEU A 41 8.35 5.40 8.76
CA LEU A 41 8.69 6.79 9.07
C LEU A 41 8.49 7.19 10.55
N PRO A 42 9.26 8.15 11.07
CA PRO A 42 9.08 8.65 12.42
C PRO A 42 7.78 9.45 12.54
N ALA A 43 7.03 9.21 13.62
CA ALA A 43 5.77 9.89 13.93
C ALA A 43 5.88 11.42 13.93
N SER A 44 7.01 11.95 14.39
CA SER A 44 7.26 13.40 14.42
C SER A 44 7.31 14.03 13.02
N TYR A 45 7.78 13.28 12.02
CA TYR A 45 7.79 13.74 10.63
C TYR A 45 6.39 13.69 10.02
N LEU A 46 5.67 12.58 10.22
CA LEU A 46 4.28 12.42 9.78
C LEU A 46 3.36 13.52 10.35
N LYS A 47 3.59 13.96 11.59
CA LYS A 47 2.88 15.08 12.19
C LYS A 47 3.18 16.42 11.51
N LYS A 48 4.40 16.60 10.99
CA LYS A 48 4.84 17.82 10.32
C LYS A 48 4.45 17.86 8.84
N SER A 49 4.31 16.71 8.19
CA SER A 49 4.01 16.61 6.77
C SER A 49 2.55 16.90 6.40
N GLY A 50 1.69 17.18 7.38
CA GLY A 50 0.30 17.60 7.12
C GLY A 50 -0.59 16.50 6.52
N ILE A 51 -0.26 15.22 6.75
CA ILE A 51 -1.15 14.12 6.36
C ILE A 51 -2.46 14.15 7.18
N PRO A 52 -3.56 13.57 6.67
CA PRO A 52 -4.82 13.54 7.40
C PRO A 52 -4.65 12.89 8.77
N GLY A 53 -5.35 13.45 9.78
CA GLY A 53 -5.32 12.94 11.15
C GLY A 53 -5.69 11.45 11.22
N GLU A 54 -6.64 11.01 10.41
CA GLU A 54 -7.06 9.61 10.37
C GLU A 54 -5.95 8.67 9.89
N LEU A 55 -5.19 9.08 8.87
CA LEU A 55 -4.03 8.32 8.39
C LEU A 55 -2.91 8.31 9.43
N LEU A 56 -2.66 9.44 10.08
CA LEU A 56 -1.66 9.56 11.13
C LEU A 56 -1.98 8.64 12.31
N GLU A 57 -3.22 8.67 12.82
CA GLU A 57 -3.66 7.80 13.91
C GLU A 57 -3.55 6.33 13.51
N ALA A 58 -3.96 6.00 12.27
CA ALA A 58 -3.87 4.64 11.78
C ALA A 58 -2.43 4.11 11.75
N VAL A 59 -1.48 4.95 11.31
CA VAL A 59 -0.04 4.63 11.30
C VAL A 59 0.54 4.51 12.71
N LEU A 60 0.17 5.43 13.61
CA LEU A 60 0.61 5.37 15.01
C LEU A 60 0.11 4.12 15.72
N ALA A 61 -1.15 3.75 15.49
CA ALA A 61 -1.72 2.49 15.98
C ALA A 61 -0.94 1.29 15.41
N ALA A 62 -0.62 1.30 14.12
CA ALA A 62 0.15 0.22 13.48
C ALA A 62 1.54 0.02 14.10
N LYS A 63 2.20 1.10 14.55
CA LYS A 63 3.49 1.03 15.27
C LYS A 63 3.35 0.50 16.70
N LYS A 64 2.25 0.79 17.39
CA LYS A 64 2.01 0.32 18.77
C LYS A 64 1.58 -1.15 18.83
N ILE A 65 0.98 -1.67 17.77
CA ILE A 65 0.50 -3.05 17.73
C ILE A 65 1.68 -4.03 17.63
N SER A 66 1.81 -4.88 18.66
CA SER A 66 2.79 -5.98 18.68
C SER A 66 2.30 -7.23 17.94
N THR A 67 0.98 -7.50 17.96
CA THR A 67 0.39 -8.71 17.37
C THR A 67 0.32 -8.64 15.84
N PHE A 68 0.86 -9.66 15.16
CA PHE A 68 0.88 -9.72 13.69
C PHE A 68 -0.50 -9.59 13.03
N GLY A 69 -1.53 -10.23 13.62
CA GLY A 69 -2.90 -10.19 13.11
C GLY A 69 -3.52 -8.78 13.13
N ALA A 70 -3.41 -8.10 14.28
CA ALA A 70 -3.90 -6.73 14.41
C ALA A 70 -3.08 -5.76 13.52
N ARG A 71 -1.76 -5.95 13.41
CA ARG A 71 -0.91 -5.13 12.53
C ARG A 71 -1.30 -5.30 11.07
N LYS A 72 -1.63 -6.53 10.63
CA LYS A 72 -2.13 -6.80 9.28
C LYS A 72 -3.46 -6.09 9.00
N ARG A 73 -4.41 -6.14 9.93
CA ARG A 73 -5.69 -5.41 9.80
C ARG A 73 -5.45 -3.91 9.72
N GLN A 74 -4.55 -3.39 10.55
CA GLN A 74 -4.18 -1.99 10.53
C GLN A 74 -3.55 -1.57 9.20
N ARG A 75 -2.66 -2.39 8.62
CA ARG A 75 -2.12 -2.15 7.28
C ARG A 75 -3.19 -2.13 6.19
N GLN A 76 -4.20 -3.01 6.29
CA GLN A 76 -5.31 -2.99 5.35
C GLN A 76 -6.17 -1.74 5.50
N TYR A 77 -6.42 -1.31 6.74
CA TYR A 77 -7.13 -0.06 7.04
C TYR A 77 -6.39 1.16 6.50
N ILE A 78 -5.06 1.23 6.71
CA ILE A 78 -4.21 2.25 6.10
C ILE A 78 -4.35 2.24 4.58
N GLY A 79 -4.35 1.06 3.94
CA GLY A 79 -4.60 0.93 2.50
C GLY A 79 -6.02 1.28 2.04
N ALA A 80 -7.01 1.27 2.93
CA ALA A 80 -8.34 1.80 2.66
C ALA A 80 -8.31 3.34 2.70
N ILE A 81 -7.76 3.91 3.77
CA ILE A 81 -7.58 5.36 3.91
C ILE A 81 -6.78 5.91 2.72
N MET A 82 -5.69 5.25 2.30
CA MET A 82 -4.86 5.63 1.14
C MET A 82 -5.63 5.73 -0.19
N ARG A 83 -6.83 5.14 -0.30
CA ARG A 83 -7.69 5.30 -1.48
C ARG A 83 -8.59 6.54 -1.39
N GLU A 84 -8.83 7.03 -0.17
CA GLU A 84 -9.58 8.25 0.13
C GLU A 84 -8.65 9.47 0.20
N VAL A 85 -7.39 9.27 0.63
CA VAL A 85 -6.36 10.30 0.58
C VAL A 85 -5.73 10.37 -0.81
N ASP A 86 -5.30 11.56 -1.18
CA ASP A 86 -4.50 11.80 -2.37
C ASP A 86 -3.14 11.05 -2.31
N PRO A 87 -2.87 10.11 -3.22
CA PRO A 87 -1.63 9.33 -3.21
C PRO A 87 -0.40 10.14 -3.64
N ASP A 88 -0.60 11.23 -4.38
CA ASP A 88 0.46 12.17 -4.75
C ASP A 88 0.94 12.95 -3.52
N LEU A 89 0.05 13.35 -2.60
CA LEU A 89 0.41 13.96 -1.32
C LEU A 89 1.37 13.06 -0.52
N ILE A 90 1.08 11.76 -0.51
CA ILE A 90 1.85 10.78 0.25
C ILE A 90 3.20 10.51 -0.41
N ARG A 91 3.22 10.42 -1.75
CA ARG A 91 4.47 10.34 -2.52
C ARG A 91 5.37 11.53 -2.23
N ARG A 92 4.84 12.76 -2.28
CA ARG A 92 5.60 13.98 -1.97
C ARG A 92 6.16 13.97 -0.56
N THR A 93 5.32 13.60 0.42
CA THR A 93 5.74 13.46 1.82
C THR A 93 6.91 12.49 1.98
N LEU A 94 6.84 11.33 1.30
CA LEU A 94 7.89 10.31 1.32
C LEU A 94 9.17 10.77 0.60
N ASP A 95 9.02 11.49 -0.52
CA ASP A 95 10.12 12.03 -1.30
C ASP A 95 10.87 13.13 -0.53
N GLU A 96 10.14 14.05 0.09
CA GLU A 96 10.69 15.11 0.95
C GLU A 96 11.44 14.54 2.16
N PHE A 97 10.97 13.42 2.72
CA PHE A 97 11.70 12.70 3.76
C PHE A 97 12.99 12.08 3.23
N GLY A 98 12.93 11.42 2.06
CA GLY A 98 14.08 10.83 1.41
C GLY A 98 15.17 11.87 1.09
N GLN A 99 14.77 13.06 0.62
CA GLN A 99 15.68 14.18 0.39
C GLN A 99 16.25 14.74 1.70
N THR A 100 15.44 14.82 2.76
CA THR A 100 15.90 15.26 4.09
C THR A 100 16.91 14.29 4.70
N ALA A 101 16.81 12.99 4.43
CA ALA A 101 17.74 11.98 4.92
C ALA A 101 19.06 11.90 4.11
N MET A 102 19.11 12.49 2.92
CA MET A 102 20.28 12.55 2.04
C MET A 102 21.10 13.85 2.15
N LYS A 103 20.68 14.78 3.01
CA LYS A 103 21.38 16.04 3.28
C LYS A 103 21.95 16.06 4.70
#